data_AF-A0A1M3GD74-F1
#
_entry.id   AF-A0A1M3GD74-F1
#
_cell.length_a   1.000
_cell.length_b   1.000
_cell.length_c   1.000
_cell.angle_alpha   90.00
_cell.angle_beta   90.00
_cell.angle_gamma   90.00
#
_symmetry.space_group_name_H-M   'P 1'
#
loop_
_entity.id
_entity.type
_entity.pdbx_description
1 polymer ?
#
loop_
_entity_poly.entity_id
_entity_poly.type
_entity_poly.pdbx_seq_one_letter_code
_entity_poly.pdbx_strand_id
1 'polypeptide(L)'
;MKRIFFFLLISFYASAVSAQTPAPSGDSLKIYTGKYKFPEGSAVAEVRITITNGALYADSDIGSSELKHSSGDVFELLAYDGTATFKRSTEGKVNGVRIEVGDILLEGPKAEDTISALNELKASNCLAWR
;
A
#
# COMPACT_ATOMS: atom_id res chain seq x y z
N MET A 1 35.56 59.07 -17.60
CA MET A 1 35.62 57.95 -16.63
C MET A 1 34.27 57.84 -15.91
N LYS A 2 33.37 56.95 -16.36
CA LYS A 2 32.16 56.57 -15.62
C LYS A 2 31.98 55.06 -15.71
N ARG A 3 32.55 54.43 -14.68
CA ARG A 3 32.39 53.08 -14.12
C ARG A 3 31.27 52.24 -14.75
N ILE A 4 31.67 51.36 -15.66
CA ILE A 4 30.98 50.11 -15.95
C ILE A 4 31.66 49.05 -15.07
N PHE A 5 30.95 48.60 -14.05
CA PHE A 5 31.30 47.44 -13.21
C PHE A 5 29.95 46.77 -12.94
N PHE A 6 29.42 45.98 -13.89
CA PHE A 6 29.69 44.56 -14.06
C PHE A 6 29.55 43.77 -12.74
N PHE A 7 28.43 43.04 -12.66
CA PHE A 7 28.30 41.70 -12.09
C PHE A 7 28.89 41.45 -10.70
N LEU A 8 28.06 41.51 -9.64
CA LEU A 8 28.15 40.61 -8.48
C LEU A 8 27.07 40.91 -7.43
N LEU A 9 25.81 40.58 -7.71
CA LEU A 9 24.79 40.46 -6.66
C LEU A 9 23.57 39.67 -7.16
N ILE A 10 23.82 38.51 -7.76
CA ILE A 10 22.81 37.45 -7.85
C ILE A 10 22.79 36.79 -6.47
N SER A 11 21.96 37.36 -5.59
CA SER A 11 21.72 36.80 -4.27
C SER A 11 21.02 35.47 -4.43
N PHE A 12 21.75 34.46 -3.97
CA PHE A 12 21.37 33.08 -3.73
C PHE A 12 20.07 33.00 -2.92
N TYR A 13 18.92 32.89 -3.61
CA TYR A 13 17.70 32.36 -3.02
C TYR A 13 17.65 30.87 -3.34
N ALA A 14 18.28 30.07 -2.48
CA ALA A 14 18.02 28.65 -2.42
C ALA A 14 16.61 28.47 -1.86
N SER A 15 15.63 28.35 -2.76
CA SER A 15 14.32 27.83 -2.40
C SER A 15 14.53 26.42 -1.86
N ALA A 16 14.37 26.25 -0.55
CA ALA A 16 14.24 24.95 0.05
C ALA A 16 12.98 24.31 -0.54
N VAL A 17 13.18 23.40 -1.50
CA VAL A 17 12.11 22.52 -1.96
C VAL A 17 11.81 21.59 -0.79
N SER A 18 10.82 21.95 0.02
CA SER A 18 10.20 20.98 0.91
C SER A 18 9.51 19.99 -0.03
N ALA A 19 10.18 18.87 -0.32
CA ALA A 19 9.53 17.69 -0.86
C ALA A 19 8.52 17.23 0.20
N GLN A 20 7.34 17.85 0.18
CA GLN A 20 6.17 17.33 0.87
C GLN A 20 5.85 16.04 0.13
N THR A 21 6.39 14.92 0.62
CA THR A 21 5.89 13.59 0.30
C THR A 21 4.39 13.65 0.56
N PRO A 22 3.54 13.55 -0.48
CA PRO A 22 2.11 13.50 -0.25
C PRO A 22 1.86 12.28 0.61
N ALA A 23 1.43 12.50 1.85
CA ALA A 23 0.89 11.40 2.63
C ALA A 23 -0.22 10.77 1.78
N PRO A 24 -0.24 9.45 1.59
CA PRO A 24 -1.21 8.80 0.73
C PRO A 24 -2.63 9.19 1.16
N SER A 25 -3.33 9.94 0.29
CA SER A 25 -4.73 10.31 0.48
C SER A 25 -5.56 9.06 0.71
N GLY A 26 -6.63 9.10 1.52
CA GLY A 26 -7.44 7.92 1.87
C GLY A 26 -7.90 7.05 0.68
N ASP A 27 -8.05 7.62 -0.52
CA ASP A 27 -8.33 6.87 -1.75
C ASP A 27 -7.16 5.99 -2.24
N SER A 28 -5.93 6.42 -2.04
CA SER A 28 -4.74 5.63 -2.36
C SER A 28 -4.52 4.50 -1.36
N LEU A 29 -4.98 4.64 -0.10
CA LEU A 29 -4.88 3.58 0.90
C LEU A 29 -5.85 2.41 0.62
N LYS A 30 -6.97 2.68 -0.05
CA LYS A 30 -7.97 1.65 -0.40
C LYS A 30 -7.37 0.52 -1.23
N ILE A 31 -6.32 0.77 -2.02
CA ILE A 31 -5.69 -0.26 -2.85
C ILE A 31 -5.08 -1.40 -2.01
N TYR A 32 -4.66 -1.09 -0.78
CA TYR A 32 -4.09 -2.05 0.17
C TYR A 32 -5.16 -2.76 1.00
N THR A 33 -6.39 -2.25 1.03
CA THR A 33 -7.49 -2.89 1.78
C THR A 33 -7.92 -4.20 1.11
N GLY A 34 -8.26 -5.20 1.91
CA GLY A 34 -8.65 -6.51 1.44
C GLY A 34 -8.20 -7.63 2.38
N LYS A 35 -8.47 -8.87 1.98
CA LYS A 35 -8.02 -10.05 2.72
C LYS A 35 -6.77 -10.63 2.09
N TYR A 36 -5.85 -11.07 2.92
CA TYR A 36 -4.60 -11.70 2.51
C TYR A 36 -4.52 -13.05 3.21
N LYS A 37 -4.37 -14.11 2.42
CA LYS A 37 -4.32 -15.48 2.94
C LYS A 37 -2.91 -16.00 2.86
N PHE A 38 -2.44 -16.57 3.96
CA PHE A 38 -1.11 -17.18 4.06
C PHE A 38 -1.22 -18.70 3.92
N PRO A 39 -0.15 -19.39 3.49
CA PRO A 39 -0.16 -20.83 3.33
C PRO A 39 -0.34 -21.56 4.66
N GLU A 40 -0.93 -22.76 4.61
CA GLU A 40 -1.09 -23.62 5.80
C GLU A 40 0.28 -23.93 6.44
N GLY A 41 0.35 -23.83 7.77
CA GLY A 41 1.59 -23.91 8.54
C GLY A 41 2.23 -22.55 8.87
N SER A 42 1.66 -21.45 8.37
CA SER A 42 2.04 -20.09 8.78
C SER A 42 1.52 -19.76 10.19
N ALA A 43 2.21 -18.88 10.91
CA ALA A 43 1.79 -18.43 12.25
C ALA A 43 0.43 -17.70 12.23
N VAL A 44 0.03 -17.17 11.07
CA VAL A 44 -1.26 -16.49 10.83
C VAL A 44 -1.86 -17.03 9.55
N ALA A 45 -3.15 -17.40 9.58
CA ALA A 45 -3.83 -17.95 8.40
C ALA A 45 -4.37 -16.86 7.45
N GLU A 46 -4.93 -15.79 8.00
CA GLU A 46 -5.53 -14.69 7.25
C GLU A 46 -5.25 -13.35 7.95
N VAL A 47 -4.95 -12.32 7.17
CA VAL A 47 -4.91 -10.93 7.61
C VAL A 47 -5.88 -10.11 6.78
N ARG A 48 -6.71 -9.32 7.44
CA ARG A 48 -7.62 -8.36 6.82
C ARG A 48 -7.08 -6.94 7.02
N ILE A 49 -6.85 -6.25 5.91
CA ILE A 49 -6.45 -4.85 5.91
C ILE A 49 -7.69 -3.97 5.73
N THR A 50 -7.93 -3.07 6.69
CA THR A 50 -9.04 -2.12 6.69
C THR A 50 -8.54 -0.69 6.91
N ILE A 51 -9.37 0.30 6.60
CA ILE A 51 -9.09 1.71 6.93
C ILE A 51 -10.01 2.12 8.07
N THR A 52 -9.42 2.55 9.18
CA THR A 52 -10.14 3.04 10.35
C THR A 52 -9.57 4.41 10.70
N ASN A 53 -10.44 5.42 10.81
CA ASN A 53 -10.05 6.81 11.11
C ASN A 53 -8.97 7.39 10.17
N GLY A 54 -8.91 6.91 8.92
CA GLY A 54 -7.92 7.36 7.93
C GLY A 54 -6.55 6.67 8.02
N ALA A 55 -6.35 5.76 8.97
CA ALA A 55 -5.16 4.91 9.07
C ALA A 55 -5.48 3.48 8.60
N LEU A 56 -4.47 2.77 8.11
CA LEU A 56 -4.61 1.35 7.78
C LEU A 56 -4.48 0.51 9.05
N TYR A 57 -5.32 -0.52 9.16
CA TYR A 57 -5.30 -1.49 10.25
C TYR A 57 -5.23 -2.90 9.66
N ALA A 58 -4.28 -3.68 10.17
CA ALA A 58 -4.18 -5.11 9.92
C ALA A 58 -4.86 -5.86 11.06
N ASP A 59 -5.85 -6.67 10.74
CA ASP A 59 -6.62 -7.49 11.67
C ASP A 59 -6.42 -8.97 11.32
N SER A 60 -6.13 -9.80 12.31
CA SER A 60 -5.85 -11.23 12.13
C SER A 60 -6.33 -12.02 13.33
N ASP A 61 -6.37 -13.34 13.20
CA ASP A 61 -6.83 -14.23 14.28
C ASP A 61 -5.98 -14.13 15.56
N ILE A 62 -4.69 -13.79 15.41
CA ILE A 62 -3.75 -13.65 16.54
C ILE A 62 -3.70 -12.23 17.12
N GLY A 63 -4.36 -11.25 16.48
CA GLY A 63 -4.39 -9.87 16.93
C GLY A 63 -4.44 -8.83 15.80
N SER A 64 -4.40 -7.56 16.19
CA SER A 64 -4.52 -6.42 15.28
C SER A 64 -3.44 -5.37 15.51
N SER A 65 -3.06 -4.67 14.45
CA SER A 65 -2.08 -3.59 14.48
C SER A 65 -2.45 -2.48 13.52
N GLU A 66 -2.15 -1.25 13.93
CA GLU A 66 -2.12 -0.12 13.01
C GLU A 66 -0.90 -0.23 12.08
N LEU A 67 -1.10 0.12 10.81
CA LEU A 67 -0.09 0.18 9.76
C LEU A 67 0.26 1.63 9.47
N LYS A 68 1.45 2.03 9.87
CA LYS A 68 1.99 3.35 9.59
C LYS A 68 2.72 3.34 8.26
N HIS A 69 2.36 4.25 7.36
CA HIS A 69 3.07 4.39 6.09
C HIS A 69 4.52 4.80 6.35
N SER A 70 5.47 4.04 5.79
CA SER A 70 6.90 4.30 5.94
C SER A 70 7.48 4.84 4.62
N SER A 71 7.40 4.06 3.54
CA SER A 71 7.86 4.49 2.21
C SER A 71 7.27 3.63 1.10
N GLY A 72 6.80 4.24 0.01
CA GLY A 72 6.25 3.50 -1.14
C GLY A 72 5.13 2.54 -0.72
N ASP A 73 5.32 1.25 -0.96
CA ASP A 73 4.44 0.14 -0.58
C ASP A 73 4.83 -0.54 0.75
N VAL A 74 5.65 0.12 1.56
CA VAL A 74 6.16 -0.37 2.86
C VAL A 74 5.46 0.35 4.02
N PHE A 75 4.96 -0.44 4.95
CA PHE A 75 4.24 0.00 6.15
C PHE A 75 4.83 -0.65 7.39
N GLU A 76 4.87 0.07 8.49
CA GLU A 76 5.33 -0.40 9.80
C GLU A 76 4.13 -0.82 10.65
N LEU A 77 4.23 -1.98 11.29
CA LEU A 77 3.25 -2.47 12.26
C LEU A 77 3.59 -1.89 13.64
N LEU A 78 2.76 -0.98 14.14
CA LEU A 78 3.01 -0.30 15.42
C LEU A 78 2.85 -1.21 16.65
N ALA A 79 2.03 -2.26 16.58
CA ALA A 79 1.79 -3.12 17.73
C ALA A 79 2.83 -4.24 17.90
N TYR A 80 3.56 -4.57 16.83
CA TYR A 80 4.45 -5.72 16.77
C TYR A 80 5.88 -5.36 16.33
N ASP A 81 6.18 -4.06 16.15
CA ASP A 81 7.47 -3.58 15.61
C ASP A 81 7.88 -4.31 14.32
N GLY A 82 6.91 -4.56 13.46
CA GLY A 82 7.05 -5.32 12.22
C GLY A 82 7.04 -4.44 10.97
N THR A 83 7.36 -5.03 9.82
CA THR A 83 7.27 -4.37 8.51
C THR A 83 6.38 -5.15 7.55
N ALA A 84 5.35 -4.51 7.00
CA ALA A 84 4.52 -5.01 5.91
C ALA A 84 4.92 -4.37 4.58
N THR A 85 5.38 -5.20 3.64
CA THR A 85 5.69 -4.82 2.27
C THR A 85 4.63 -5.36 1.33
N PHE A 86 3.90 -4.48 0.66
CA PHE A 86 2.92 -4.88 -0.35
C PHE A 86 3.60 -5.14 -1.70
N LYS A 87 3.25 -6.26 -2.33
CA LYS A 87 3.72 -6.61 -3.67
C LYS A 87 2.68 -6.19 -4.71
N ARG A 88 3.15 -5.58 -5.80
CA ARG A 88 2.34 -5.22 -6.96
C ARG A 88 2.55 -6.22 -8.09
N SER A 89 1.47 -6.53 -8.80
CA SER A 89 1.49 -7.30 -10.04
C SER A 89 2.03 -6.47 -11.20
N THR A 90 2.24 -7.10 -12.36
CA THR A 90 2.66 -6.46 -13.63
C THR A 90 1.69 -5.38 -14.11
N GLU A 91 0.42 -5.44 -13.69
CA GLU A 91 -0.60 -4.41 -13.93
C GLU A 91 -0.52 -3.21 -12.97
N GLY A 92 0.42 -3.20 -12.03
CA GLY A 92 0.56 -2.15 -11.01
C GLY A 92 -0.41 -2.23 -9.84
N LYS A 93 -1.22 -3.30 -9.76
CA LYS A 93 -2.18 -3.56 -8.67
C LYS A 93 -1.54 -4.35 -7.54
N VAL A 94 -1.88 -4.02 -6.29
CA VAL A 94 -1.43 -4.80 -5.11
C VAL A 94 -2.06 -6.19 -5.14
N ASN A 95 -1.23 -7.22 -5.23
CA ASN A 95 -1.65 -8.63 -5.32
C ASN A 95 -1.08 -9.51 -4.22
N GLY A 96 -0.28 -8.96 -3.30
CA GLY A 96 0.28 -9.72 -2.18
C GLY A 96 0.81 -8.83 -1.08
N VAL A 97 1.10 -9.46 0.05
CA VAL A 97 1.71 -8.82 1.22
C VAL A 97 2.79 -9.75 1.78
N ARG A 98 3.90 -9.14 2.20
CA ARG A 98 4.98 -9.78 2.95
C ARG A 98 5.10 -9.06 4.28
N ILE A 99 4.91 -9.77 5.39
CA ILE A 99 5.00 -9.24 6.75
C ILE A 99 6.21 -9.87 7.42
N GLU A 100 7.07 -9.04 7.99
CA GLU A 100 8.28 -9.44 8.71
C GLU A 100 8.19 -8.92 10.15
N VAL A 101 8.26 -9.83 11.12
CA VAL A 101 8.22 -9.52 12.56
C VAL A 101 9.31 -10.33 13.24
N GLY A 102 10.44 -9.70 13.58
CA GLY A 102 11.61 -10.39 14.11
C GLY A 102 12.10 -11.48 13.15
N ASP A 103 12.14 -12.73 13.62
CA ASP A 103 12.54 -13.90 12.83
C ASP A 103 11.38 -14.55 12.03
N ILE A 104 10.16 -14.01 12.14
CA ILE A 104 8.96 -14.55 11.47
C ILE A 104 8.71 -13.77 10.18
N LEU A 105 8.64 -14.51 9.07
CA LEU A 105 8.28 -13.98 7.75
C LEU A 105 7.00 -14.66 7.27
N LEU A 106 6.01 -13.84 6.94
CA LEU A 106 4.73 -14.26 6.39
C LEU A 106 4.57 -13.67 5.00
N GLU A 107 4.30 -14.49 4.00
CA GLU A 107 4.00 -14.02 2.64
C GLU A 107 2.70 -14.64 2.15
N GLY A 108 1.78 -13.79 1.71
CA GLY A 108 0.45 -14.21 1.30
C GLY A 108 -0.05 -13.41 0.11
N PRO A 109 -0.65 -14.05 -0.91
CA PRO A 109 -1.36 -13.32 -1.95
C PRO A 109 -2.59 -12.62 -1.36
N LYS A 110 -2.95 -11.49 -1.98
CA LYS A 110 -4.25 -10.86 -1.76
C LYS A 110 -5.30 -11.85 -2.25
N ALA A 111 -6.22 -12.24 -1.38
CA ALA A 111 -7.39 -12.97 -1.81
C ALA A 111 -8.17 -12.04 -2.75
N GLU A 112 -8.18 -12.37 -4.04
CA GLU A 112 -8.97 -11.61 -5.00
C GLU A 112 -10.43 -11.67 -4.58
N ASP A 113 -11.03 -10.50 -4.32
CA ASP A 113 -12.48 -10.38 -4.32
C ASP A 113 -12.93 -10.73 -5.74
N THR A 114 -13.36 -11.98 -5.89
CA THR A 114 -13.68 -12.65 -7.16
C THR A 114 -14.97 -12.11 -7.78
N ILE A 115 -15.20 -10.80 -7.72
CA ILE A 115 -16.36 -10.12 -8.29
C ILE A 115 -16.16 -9.86 -9.80
N SER A 116 -14.91 -9.78 -10.27
CA SER A 116 -14.63 -9.60 -11.70
C SER A 116 -14.84 -10.86 -12.56
N ALA A 117 -14.71 -12.06 -12.01
CA ALA A 117 -14.94 -13.31 -12.76
C ALA A 117 -16.42 -13.74 -12.82
N LEU A 118 -17.25 -13.28 -11.88
CA LEU A 118 -18.69 -13.63 -11.87
C LEU A 118 -19.52 -12.78 -12.85
N ASN A 119 -19.00 -11.64 -13.32
CA ASN A 119 -19.72 -10.80 -14.28
C ASN A 119 -19.62 -11.34 -15.72
N GLU A 120 -18.52 -12.04 -16.08
CA GLU A 120 -18.38 -12.67 -17.40
C GLU A 120 -19.20 -13.96 -17.55
N LEU A 121 -19.42 -14.72 -16.45
CA LEU A 121 -20.30 -15.89 -16.47
C LEU A 121 -21.79 -15.54 -16.57
N LYS A 122 -22.20 -14.35 -16.09
CA LYS A 122 -23.58 -13.85 -16.29
C LYS A 122 -23.84 -13.33 -17.71
N ALA A 123 -22.83 -12.76 -18.37
CA ALA A 123 -22.98 -12.22 -19.72
C ALA A 123 -23.21 -13.33 -20.78
N SER A 124 -22.53 -14.47 -20.65
CA SER A 124 -22.67 -15.60 -21.59
C SER A 124 -24.02 -16.31 -21.50
N ASN A 125 -24.69 -16.31 -20.34
CA ASN A 125 -25.97 -17.01 -20.16
C ASN A 125 -27.20 -16.21 -20.60
N CYS A 126 -27.02 -14.96 -21.06
CA CYS A 126 -28.12 -14.12 -21.54
C CYS A 126 -28.39 -14.24 -23.05
N LEU A 127 -27.53 -14.95 -23.80
CA LEU A 127 -27.64 -15.08 -25.27
C LEU A 127 -28.20 -16.43 -25.74
N ALA A 128 -28.63 -17.32 -24.83
CA ALA A 128 -29.08 -18.67 -25.18
C ALA A 128 -30.61 -18.85 -25.37
N TRP A 129 -31.42 -17.78 -25.27
CA TRP A 129 -32.88 -17.86 -25.41
C TRP A 129 -33.46 -16.72 -26.28
N ARG A 130 -32.88 -16.49 -27.46
CA ARG A 130 -33.54 -15.69 -28.50
C ARG A 130 -33.36 -16.30 -29.88
#